data_AF-A0A9W4IS76-F1
#
_entry.id   AF-A0A9W4IS76-F1
#
_cell.length_a   1.000
_cell.length_b   1.000
_cell.length_c   1.000
_cell.angle_alpha   90.00
_cell.angle_beta   90.00
_cell.angle_gamma   90.00
#
_symmetry.space_group_name_H-M   'P 1'
#
loop_
_entity.id
_entity.type
_entity.pdbx_description
1 polymer ?
#
loop_
_entity_poly.entity_id
_entity_poly.type
_entity_poly.pdbx_seq_one_letter_code
_entity_poly.pdbx_strand_id
1 'polypeptide(L)'
;MYRFQPWRVLSVHLIHSKSISSMARDIESLDIETYIDKQKGYVWRTGFLYRKGNKKARCQLDLLVELIMSDYYVRELAQREETLEEKGQALRKMQNTDEDEAELRKLDEEQKTLRKAYWYQEWKFYNWQGSIPGLIKIAYETLRENPKWYMQKELTRDCAARGGCCGRGCGCCEKRESTPGRNMGVGHCTTGCGCCSNFRECELTEKEMGDITGALRATLNYSDRAYLLTLSRAYLLGDKKVEKKVNHVDSAPKLSKWREIMGRK
;
A
#
# COMPACT_ATOMS: atom_id res chain seq x y z
N MET A 1 -25.15 -77.86 -22.31
CA MET A 1 -24.33 -77.93 -21.08
C MET A 1 -23.30 -76.81 -21.11
N TYR A 2 -23.61 -75.65 -20.51
CA TYR A 2 -22.65 -74.55 -20.36
C TYR A 2 -22.28 -74.43 -18.88
N ARG A 3 -21.00 -74.69 -18.56
CA ARG A 3 -20.43 -74.58 -17.21
C ARG A 3 -20.01 -73.13 -16.95
N PHE A 4 -20.48 -72.60 -15.82
CA PHE A 4 -19.98 -71.41 -15.15
C PHE A 4 -18.54 -71.61 -14.66
N GLN A 5 -17.69 -70.58 -14.78
CA GLN A 5 -16.52 -70.29 -13.95
C GLN A 5 -16.35 -68.75 -13.85
N PRO A 6 -15.75 -68.23 -12.76
CA PRO A 6 -16.21 -67.00 -12.12
C PRO A 6 -15.36 -65.74 -12.40
N TRP A 7 -15.96 -64.61 -12.02
CA TRP A 7 -15.47 -63.23 -12.11
C TRP A 7 -14.06 -63.05 -11.53
N ARG A 8 -13.13 -62.53 -12.34
CA ARG A 8 -11.88 -61.93 -11.85
C ARG A 8 -12.14 -60.49 -11.42
N VAL A 9 -11.87 -60.24 -10.14
CA VAL A 9 -11.82 -58.92 -9.51
C VAL A 9 -10.72 -58.10 -10.18
N LEU A 10 -11.08 -57.01 -10.85
CA LEU A 10 -10.13 -55.95 -11.21
C LEU A 10 -9.85 -55.13 -9.95
N SER A 11 -8.61 -55.22 -9.47
CA SER A 11 -8.08 -54.41 -8.39
C SER A 11 -8.17 -52.94 -8.77
N VAL A 12 -9.08 -52.20 -8.13
CA VAL A 12 -9.06 -50.73 -8.13
C VAL A 12 -7.82 -50.32 -7.35
N HIS A 13 -6.79 -49.84 -8.05
CA HIS A 13 -5.72 -49.13 -7.40
C HIS A 13 -6.31 -47.92 -6.68
N LEU A 14 -6.28 -47.96 -5.34
CA LEU A 14 -6.43 -46.79 -4.50
C LEU A 14 -5.37 -45.77 -4.94
N ILE A 15 -5.79 -44.80 -5.75
CA ILE A 15 -5.09 -43.53 -5.83
C ILE A 15 -5.19 -42.95 -4.42
N HIS A 16 -4.08 -43.02 -3.69
CA HIS A 16 -3.92 -42.35 -2.41
C HIS A 16 -4.32 -40.88 -2.60
N SER A 17 -5.46 -40.52 -2.05
CA SER A 17 -5.87 -39.15 -1.86
C SER A 17 -4.84 -38.47 -0.97
N LYS A 18 -3.82 -37.85 -1.58
CA LYS A 18 -3.03 -36.84 -0.89
C LYS A 18 -3.96 -35.68 -0.58
N SER A 19 -4.59 -35.80 0.59
CA SER A 19 -4.90 -34.74 1.53
C SER A 19 -5.19 -33.36 0.90
N ILE A 20 -6.48 -33.13 0.65
CA ILE A 20 -7.10 -31.80 0.58
C ILE A 20 -6.80 -30.98 1.87
N SER A 21 -6.38 -31.61 2.97
CA SER A 21 -6.07 -30.93 4.25
C SER A 21 -4.73 -30.20 4.29
N SER A 22 -3.83 -30.40 3.32
CA SER A 22 -2.58 -29.64 3.25
C SER A 22 -2.70 -28.27 2.58
N MET A 23 -3.71 -28.06 1.72
CA MET A 23 -3.88 -26.80 0.96
C MET A 23 -4.69 -25.72 1.70
N ALA A 24 -5.41 -26.06 2.77
CA ALA A 24 -6.28 -25.12 3.50
C ALA A 24 -5.53 -24.22 4.51
N ARG A 25 -4.22 -24.44 4.74
CA ARG A 25 -3.47 -23.79 5.84
C ARG A 25 -3.03 -22.35 5.57
N ASP A 26 -3.04 -21.91 4.31
CA ASP A 26 -2.51 -20.58 3.90
C ASP A 26 -3.55 -19.71 3.17
N ILE A 27 -4.84 -19.93 3.45
CA ILE A 27 -5.89 -19.00 2.99
C ILE A 27 -5.91 -17.82 3.96
N GLU A 28 -5.61 -16.65 3.42
CA GLU A 28 -5.76 -15.37 4.10
C GLU A 28 -7.03 -14.69 3.60
N SER A 29 -7.81 -14.14 4.51
CA SER A 29 -9.01 -13.36 4.17
C SER A 29 -9.12 -12.13 5.06
N LEU A 30 -9.77 -11.12 4.51
CA LEU A 30 -10.12 -9.89 5.21
C LEU A 30 -11.57 -9.57 4.86
N ASP A 31 -12.40 -9.48 5.89
CA ASP A 31 -13.84 -9.22 5.79
C ASP A 31 -14.26 -8.20 6.86
N ILE A 32 -15.40 -7.56 6.66
CA ILE A 32 -15.99 -6.66 7.66
C ILE A 32 -16.88 -7.48 8.59
N GLU A 33 -16.68 -7.35 9.91
CA GLU A 33 -17.46 -8.05 10.94
C GLU A 33 -17.95 -7.05 12.00
N THR A 34 -19.22 -7.18 12.38
CA THR A 34 -19.76 -6.53 13.58
C THR A 34 -19.66 -7.50 14.76
N TYR A 35 -19.10 -7.03 15.87
CA TYR A 35 -18.83 -7.84 17.06
C TYR A 35 -19.07 -7.07 18.35
N ILE A 36 -19.25 -7.80 19.46
CA ILE A 36 -19.39 -7.21 20.79
C ILE A 36 -18.01 -7.05 21.43
N ASP A 37 -17.64 -5.82 21.76
CA ASP A 37 -16.45 -5.50 22.52
C ASP A 37 -16.73 -5.62 24.02
N LYS A 38 -16.39 -6.79 24.58
CA LYS A 38 -16.58 -7.07 26.01
C LYS A 38 -15.65 -6.26 26.90
N GLN A 39 -14.49 -5.83 26.40
CA GLN A 39 -13.53 -5.04 27.20
C GLN A 39 -14.04 -3.63 27.48
N LYS A 40 -14.99 -3.13 26.67
CA LYS A 40 -15.59 -1.81 26.81
C LYS A 40 -17.07 -1.87 27.22
N GLY A 41 -17.47 -2.89 27.98
CA GLY A 41 -18.82 -2.97 28.53
C GLY A 41 -19.88 -3.43 27.53
N TYR A 42 -19.56 -4.39 26.67
CA TYR A 42 -20.49 -5.01 25.72
C TYR A 42 -21.02 -4.04 24.64
N VAL A 43 -20.14 -3.18 24.12
CA VAL A 43 -20.50 -2.25 23.03
C VAL A 43 -20.35 -2.94 21.69
N TRP A 44 -21.35 -2.80 20.82
CA TRP A 44 -21.26 -3.24 19.43
C TRP A 44 -20.25 -2.38 18.67
N ARG A 45 -19.32 -3.04 17.98
CA ARG A 45 -18.34 -2.40 17.10
C ARG A 45 -18.35 -3.08 15.74
N THR A 46 -18.03 -2.32 14.70
CA THR A 46 -17.67 -2.89 13.41
C THR A 46 -16.17 -2.72 13.19
N GLY A 47 -15.53 -3.77 12.69
CA GLY A 47 -14.12 -3.78 12.37
C GLY A 47 -13.82 -4.73 11.22
N PHE A 48 -12.54 -4.81 10.87
CA PHE A 48 -12.07 -5.87 9.99
C PHE A 48 -11.76 -7.12 10.80
N LEU A 49 -12.14 -8.26 10.25
CA LEU A 49 -11.71 -9.58 10.69
C LEU A 49 -10.71 -10.13 9.68
N TYR A 50 -9.45 -10.23 10.11
CA TYR A 50 -8.39 -10.89 9.39
C TYR A 50 -8.31 -12.36 9.80
N ARG A 51 -8.20 -13.27 8.84
CA ARG A 51 -8.05 -14.71 9.06
C ARG A 51 -6.81 -15.22 8.33
N LYS A 52 -6.02 -16.07 8.99
CA LYS A 52 -4.91 -16.83 8.40
C LYS A 52 -4.93 -18.25 8.96
N GLY A 53 -5.39 -19.20 8.16
CA GLY A 53 -5.70 -20.55 8.63
C GLY A 53 -6.66 -20.50 9.84
N ASN A 54 -6.26 -21.09 10.97
CA ASN A 54 -7.07 -21.11 12.20
C ASN A 54 -6.93 -19.85 13.07
N LYS A 55 -5.99 -18.95 12.72
CA LYS A 55 -5.76 -17.72 13.49
C LYS A 55 -6.65 -16.60 12.99
N LYS A 56 -7.11 -15.75 13.91
CA LYS A 56 -7.91 -14.56 13.60
C LYS A 56 -7.47 -13.36 14.40
N ALA A 57 -7.57 -12.18 13.81
CA ALA A 57 -7.32 -10.91 14.46
C ALA A 57 -8.32 -9.86 13.98
N ARG A 58 -8.60 -8.87 14.85
CA ARG A 58 -9.51 -7.78 14.53
C ARG A 58 -8.77 -6.45 14.56
N CYS A 59 -9.15 -5.52 13.69
CA CYS A 59 -8.79 -4.11 13.79
C CYS A 59 -10.02 -3.23 13.61
N GLN A 60 -9.98 -2.02 14.20
CA GLN A 60 -11.00 -1.01 13.97
C GLN A 60 -10.95 -0.53 12.51
N LEU A 61 -12.09 -0.11 11.97
CA LEU A 61 -12.15 0.47 10.62
C LEU A 61 -11.35 1.77 10.54
N ASP A 62 -11.53 2.65 11.52
CA ASP A 62 -10.87 3.96 11.59
C ASP A 62 -9.34 3.85 11.53
N LEU A 63 -8.78 2.77 12.08
CA LEU A 63 -7.35 2.50 12.02
C LEU A 63 -6.86 2.31 10.58
N LEU A 64 -7.59 1.57 9.74
CA LEU A 64 -7.21 1.39 8.34
C LEU A 64 -7.47 2.65 7.51
N VAL A 65 -8.53 3.41 7.83
CA VAL A 65 -8.75 4.73 7.21
C VAL A 65 -7.56 5.64 7.46
N GLU A 66 -7.12 5.79 8.71
CA GLU A 66 -5.99 6.66 9.05
C GLU A 66 -4.65 6.14 8.53
N LEU A 67 -4.46 4.81 8.47
CA LEU A 67 -3.28 4.20 7.85
C LEU A 67 -3.20 4.54 6.35
N ILE A 68 -4.29 4.35 5.60
CA ILE A 68 -4.36 4.63 4.16
C ILE A 68 -4.21 6.14 3.89
N MET A 69 -4.86 6.99 4.70
CA MET A 69 -4.76 8.44 4.54
C MET A 69 -3.35 8.94 4.87
N SER A 70 -2.70 8.41 5.91
CA SER A 70 -1.33 8.80 6.24
C SER A 70 -0.33 8.35 5.16
N ASP A 71 -0.48 7.14 4.61
CA ASP A 71 0.28 6.69 3.44
C ASP A 71 0.07 7.61 2.23
N TYR A 72 -1.17 8.05 1.97
CA TYR A 72 -1.46 9.04 0.92
C TYR A 72 -0.70 10.35 1.13
N TYR A 73 -0.74 10.93 2.32
CA TYR A 73 -0.08 12.22 2.59
C TYR A 73 1.44 12.12 2.46
N VAL A 74 2.04 11.05 2.97
CA VAL A 74 3.49 10.84 2.83
C VAL A 74 3.89 10.69 1.36
N ARG A 75 3.09 9.97 0.55
CA ARG A 75 3.30 9.88 -0.91
C ARG A 75 3.13 11.23 -1.61
N GLU A 76 2.11 12.00 -1.24
CA GLU A 76 1.86 13.32 -1.82
C GLU A 76 3.02 14.27 -1.57
N LEU A 77 3.51 14.34 -0.33
CA LEU A 77 4.62 15.22 0.00
C LEU A 77 5.91 14.80 -0.71
N ALA A 78 6.20 13.50 -0.79
CA ALA A 78 7.35 13.01 -1.56
C ALA A 78 7.24 13.38 -3.06
N GLN A 79 6.07 13.22 -3.66
CA GLN A 79 5.83 13.55 -5.07
C GLN A 79 5.90 15.05 -5.35
N ARG A 80 5.46 15.89 -4.41
CA ARG A 80 5.61 17.35 -4.50
C ARG A 80 7.07 17.76 -4.43
N GLU A 81 7.85 17.17 -3.51
CA GLU A 81 9.29 17.43 -3.42
C GLU A 81 10.02 17.04 -4.72
N GLU A 82 9.72 15.87 -5.30
CA GLU A 82 10.27 15.45 -6.59
C GLU A 82 9.94 16.45 -7.70
N THR A 83 8.67 16.88 -7.78
CA THR A 83 8.21 17.83 -8.79
C THR A 83 8.91 19.19 -8.66
N LEU A 84 9.08 19.69 -7.43
CA LEU A 84 9.80 20.94 -7.19
C LEU A 84 11.30 20.81 -7.49
N GLU A 85 11.90 19.65 -7.20
CA GLU A 85 13.29 19.40 -7.53
C GLU A 85 13.50 19.41 -9.05
N GLU A 86 12.62 18.74 -9.81
CA GLU A 86 12.64 18.77 -11.28
C GLU A 86 12.50 20.21 -11.82
N LYS A 87 11.56 21.01 -11.28
CA LYS A 87 11.40 22.43 -11.63
C LYS A 87 12.66 23.24 -11.34
N GLY A 88 13.22 23.10 -10.14
CA GLY A 88 14.44 23.81 -9.74
C GLY A 88 15.65 23.42 -10.58
N GLN A 89 15.78 22.13 -10.95
CA GLN A 89 16.82 21.66 -11.87
C GLN A 89 16.64 22.22 -13.28
N ALA A 90 15.40 22.31 -13.80
CA ALA A 90 15.11 22.92 -15.09
C ALA A 90 15.46 24.41 -15.09
N LEU A 91 15.05 25.15 -14.05
CA LEU A 91 15.31 26.57 -13.90
C LEU A 91 16.82 26.88 -13.79
N ARG A 92 17.57 26.11 -12.99
CA ARG A 92 19.04 26.23 -12.90
C ARG A 92 19.76 26.01 -14.23
N LYS A 93 19.21 25.16 -15.13
CA LYS A 93 19.79 24.93 -16.46
C LYS A 93 19.50 26.08 -17.43
N MET A 94 18.43 26.84 -17.21
CA MET A 94 18.02 27.97 -18.04
C MET A 94 18.52 29.33 -17.52
N GLN A 95 19.13 29.34 -16.33
CA GLN A 95 19.44 30.55 -15.56
C GLN A 95 20.21 31.59 -16.38
N ASN A 96 19.59 32.74 -16.61
CA ASN A 96 20.18 33.88 -17.33
C ASN A 96 19.84 35.24 -16.70
N THR A 97 18.98 35.29 -15.67
CA THR A 97 18.42 36.54 -15.15
C THR A 97 18.29 36.60 -13.62
N ASP A 98 18.16 37.81 -13.07
CA ASP A 98 17.86 38.04 -11.64
C ASP A 98 16.47 37.53 -11.23
N GLU A 99 15.53 37.44 -12.19
CA GLU A 99 14.19 36.86 -11.98
C GLU A 99 14.26 35.36 -11.70
N ASP A 100 15.11 34.62 -12.44
CA ASP A 100 15.36 33.20 -12.21
C ASP A 100 15.90 32.94 -10.78
N GLU A 101 16.75 33.85 -10.27
CA GLU A 101 17.28 33.74 -8.92
C GLU A 101 16.20 33.95 -7.84
N ALA A 102 15.30 34.91 -8.06
CA ALA A 102 14.17 35.13 -7.16
C ALA A 102 13.21 33.94 -7.13
N GLU A 103 12.98 33.30 -8.28
CA GLU A 103 12.15 32.09 -8.36
C GLU A 103 12.82 30.87 -7.72
N LEU A 104 14.13 30.68 -7.91
CA LEU A 104 14.90 29.65 -7.19
C LEU A 104 14.80 29.81 -5.67
N ARG A 105 14.90 31.04 -5.15
CA ARG A 105 14.70 31.31 -3.71
C ARG A 105 13.31 30.90 -3.22
N LYS A 106 12.27 31.12 -4.03
CA LYS A 106 10.90 30.67 -3.68
C LYS A 106 10.79 29.15 -3.63
N LEU A 107 11.36 28.46 -4.62
CA LEU A 107 11.39 26.99 -4.66
C LEU A 107 12.13 26.41 -3.44
N ASP A 108 13.23 27.02 -3.02
CA ASP A 108 13.99 26.59 -1.85
C ASP A 108 13.19 26.73 -0.54
N GLU A 109 12.42 27.83 -0.38
CA GLU A 109 11.54 28.01 0.78
C GLU A 109 10.36 27.03 0.79
N GLU A 110 9.77 26.75 -0.39
CA GLU A 110 8.75 25.71 -0.50
C GLU A 110 9.33 24.33 -0.16
N GLN A 111 10.54 24.02 -0.61
CA GLN A 111 11.21 22.76 -0.30
C GLN A 111 11.46 22.61 1.21
N LYS A 112 11.87 23.67 1.92
CA LYS A 112 11.98 23.64 3.39
C LYS A 112 10.64 23.35 4.07
N THR A 113 9.57 23.95 3.56
CA THR A 113 8.22 23.76 4.09
C THR A 113 7.76 22.31 3.91
N LEU A 114 7.97 21.73 2.72
CA LEU A 114 7.64 20.34 2.45
C LEU A 114 8.46 19.36 3.28
N ARG A 115 9.75 19.61 3.49
CA ARG A 115 10.59 18.75 4.34
C ARG A 115 10.05 18.65 5.77
N LYS A 116 9.62 19.79 6.33
CA LYS A 116 8.99 19.84 7.66
C LYS A 116 7.65 19.10 7.69
N ALA A 117 6.82 19.31 6.65
CA ALA A 117 5.55 18.61 6.53
C ALA A 117 5.73 17.10 6.39
N TYR A 118 6.70 16.66 5.57
CA TYR A 118 7.01 15.26 5.32
C TYR A 118 7.42 14.58 6.62
N TRP A 119 8.36 15.18 7.37
CA TRP A 119 8.78 14.65 8.67
C TRP A 119 7.60 14.44 9.62
N TYR A 120 6.70 15.41 9.71
CA TYR A 120 5.52 15.29 10.56
C TYR A 120 4.56 14.18 10.10
N GLN A 121 4.32 14.07 8.79
CA GLN A 121 3.44 13.02 8.25
C GLN A 121 4.08 11.63 8.34
N GLU A 122 5.39 11.52 8.17
CA GLU A 122 6.14 10.29 8.37
C GLU A 122 6.02 9.81 9.82
N TRP A 123 6.18 10.72 10.79
CA TRP A 123 5.94 10.42 12.20
C TRP A 123 4.50 9.95 12.45
N LYS A 124 3.48 10.62 11.88
CA LYS A 124 2.09 10.17 12.01
C LYS A 124 1.88 8.78 11.41
N PHE A 125 2.41 8.54 10.22
CA PHE A 125 2.28 7.25 9.55
C PHE A 125 2.93 6.13 10.36
N TYR A 126 4.12 6.37 10.92
CA TYR A 126 4.80 5.44 11.82
C TYR A 126 3.95 5.09 13.06
N ASN A 127 3.29 6.07 13.68
CA ASN A 127 2.40 5.81 14.82
C ASN A 127 1.18 4.95 14.44
N TRP A 128 0.60 5.17 13.27
CA TRP A 128 -0.50 4.33 12.79
C TRP A 128 -0.06 2.91 12.47
N GLN A 129 1.13 2.75 11.86
CA GLN A 129 1.76 1.44 11.67
C GLN A 129 1.99 0.72 13.01
N GLY A 130 2.47 1.46 14.02
CA GLY A 130 2.67 0.96 15.38
C GLY A 130 1.38 0.49 16.06
N SER A 131 0.24 1.04 15.66
CA SER A 131 -1.08 0.72 16.21
C SER A 131 -1.72 -0.53 15.59
N ILE A 132 -1.14 -1.07 14.51
CA ILE A 132 -1.70 -2.25 13.82
C ILE A 132 -1.64 -3.48 14.75
N PRO A 133 -2.75 -4.23 14.94
CA PRO A 133 -2.77 -5.36 15.86
C PRO A 133 -1.99 -6.58 15.35
N GLY A 134 -1.04 -7.07 16.15
CA GLY A 134 -0.43 -8.41 16.10
C GLY A 134 -0.39 -9.09 14.72
N LEU A 135 -1.29 -10.06 14.49
CA LEU A 135 -1.32 -10.84 13.24
C LEU A 135 -1.52 -9.99 11.98
N ILE A 136 -2.30 -8.91 12.07
CA ILE A 136 -2.50 -7.95 10.96
C ILE A 136 -1.22 -7.17 10.71
N LYS A 137 -0.47 -6.84 11.77
CA LYS A 137 0.83 -6.15 11.66
C LYS A 137 1.84 -7.02 10.91
N ILE A 138 1.90 -8.31 11.23
CA ILE A 138 2.76 -9.27 10.52
C ILE A 138 2.39 -9.29 9.02
N ALA A 139 1.09 -9.39 8.69
CA ALA A 139 0.65 -9.40 7.30
C ALA A 139 1.03 -8.11 6.56
N TYR A 140 0.81 -6.95 7.19
CA TYR A 140 1.20 -5.65 6.68
C TYR A 140 2.72 -5.54 6.44
N GLU A 141 3.53 -5.94 7.43
CA GLU A 141 5.00 -5.87 7.35
C GLU A 141 5.54 -6.82 6.27
N THR A 142 5.07 -8.07 6.22
CA THR A 142 5.46 -9.03 5.18
C THR A 142 5.10 -8.53 3.79
N LEU A 143 3.94 -7.90 3.61
CA LEU A 143 3.59 -7.28 2.33
C LEU A 143 4.59 -6.16 1.96
N ARG A 144 4.95 -5.32 2.93
CA ARG A 144 5.85 -4.16 2.74
C ARG A 144 7.31 -4.54 2.53
N GLU A 145 7.72 -5.79 2.81
CA GLU A 145 9.04 -6.30 2.44
C GLU A 145 9.26 -6.29 0.92
N ASN A 146 8.18 -6.41 0.13
CA ASN A 146 8.24 -6.22 -1.31
C ASN A 146 8.35 -4.72 -1.64
N PRO A 147 9.44 -4.24 -2.27
CA PRO A 147 9.59 -2.83 -2.63
C PRO A 147 8.55 -2.35 -3.65
N LYS A 148 7.89 -3.27 -4.37
CA LYS A 148 6.77 -3.01 -5.28
C LYS A 148 5.41 -3.42 -4.71
N TRP A 149 5.27 -3.50 -3.38
CA TRP A 149 3.99 -3.79 -2.70
C TRP A 149 2.83 -2.93 -3.22
N TYR A 150 3.12 -1.68 -3.60
CA TYR A 150 2.11 -0.74 -4.08
C TYR A 150 1.58 -1.08 -5.48
N MET A 151 2.25 -1.95 -6.24
CA MET A 151 1.85 -2.36 -7.59
C MET A 151 0.79 -3.46 -7.61
N GLN A 152 0.13 -3.72 -6.49
CA GLN A 152 -1.01 -4.62 -6.47
C GLN A 152 -2.12 -4.16 -7.41
N LYS A 153 -2.89 -5.13 -7.88
CA LYS A 153 -3.94 -4.93 -8.88
C LYS A 153 -4.99 -3.92 -8.42
N GLU A 154 -5.39 -4.00 -7.15
CA GLU A 154 -6.38 -3.14 -6.51
C GLU A 154 -5.90 -1.68 -6.50
N LEU A 155 -4.64 -1.44 -6.10
CA LEU A 155 -4.05 -0.10 -6.05
C LEU A 155 -3.82 0.49 -7.45
N THR A 156 -3.42 -0.36 -8.39
CA THR A 156 -3.27 0.03 -9.80
C THR A 156 -4.61 0.43 -10.41
N ARG A 157 -5.67 -0.35 -10.16
CA ARG A 157 -7.04 -0.05 -10.60
C ARG A 157 -7.58 1.21 -9.95
N ASP A 158 -7.33 1.40 -8.66
CA ASP A 158 -7.74 2.60 -7.93
C ASP A 158 -7.07 3.85 -8.50
N CYS A 159 -5.75 3.79 -8.77
CA CYS A 159 -5.02 4.86 -9.45
C CYS A 159 -5.63 5.17 -10.82
N ALA A 160 -5.94 4.15 -11.63
CA ALA A 160 -6.55 4.33 -12.95
C ALA A 160 -7.97 4.93 -12.87
N ALA A 161 -8.81 4.44 -11.95
CA ALA A 161 -10.18 4.90 -11.75
C ALA A 161 -10.26 6.37 -11.32
N ARG A 162 -9.25 6.86 -10.60
CA ARG A 162 -9.10 8.27 -10.22
C ARG A 162 -8.45 9.14 -11.31
N GLY A 163 -8.26 8.60 -12.52
CA GLY A 163 -7.65 9.31 -13.65
C GLY A 163 -6.12 9.47 -13.56
N GLY A 164 -5.45 8.63 -12.75
CA GLY A 164 -4.01 8.69 -12.50
C GLY A 164 -3.13 8.10 -13.61
N CYS A 165 -1.81 8.12 -13.39
CA CYS A 165 -0.79 7.62 -14.31
C CYS A 165 -1.07 6.19 -14.82
N CYS A 166 -1.64 5.30 -13.98
CA CYS A 166 -1.91 3.91 -14.35
C CYS A 166 -3.01 3.76 -15.40
N GLY A 167 -3.99 4.66 -15.45
CA GLY A 167 -5.02 4.66 -16.50
C GLY A 167 -4.48 5.22 -17.83
N ARG A 168 -3.53 6.15 -17.76
CA ARG A 168 -2.91 6.78 -18.94
C ARG A 168 -1.77 5.96 -19.55
N GLY A 169 -1.20 5.02 -18.81
CA GLY A 169 -0.10 4.18 -19.30
C GLY A 169 1.25 4.90 -19.43
N CYS A 170 1.46 6.05 -18.76
CA CYS A 170 2.74 6.78 -18.84
C CYS A 170 3.91 6.08 -18.12
N GLY A 171 3.66 5.00 -17.37
CA GLY A 171 4.68 4.21 -16.69
C GLY A 171 5.27 4.85 -15.42
N CYS A 172 4.86 6.07 -15.06
CA CYS A 172 5.42 6.83 -13.94
C CYS A 172 5.35 6.07 -12.60
N CYS A 173 4.21 5.40 -12.33
CA CYS A 173 4.03 4.66 -11.08
C CYS A 173 4.88 3.40 -11.02
N GLU A 174 4.98 2.64 -12.12
CA GLU A 174 5.74 1.39 -12.15
C GLU A 174 7.24 1.62 -12.01
N LYS A 175 7.75 2.68 -12.63
CA LYS A 175 9.17 3.07 -12.58
C LYS A 175 9.55 3.79 -11.30
N ARG A 176 8.60 4.08 -10.40
CA ARG A 176 8.89 4.81 -9.18
C ARG A 176 9.81 4.00 -8.27
N GLU A 177 10.85 4.65 -7.81
CA GLU A 177 11.81 4.12 -6.85
C GLU A 177 11.70 4.87 -5.53
N SER A 178 12.20 4.27 -4.46
CA SER A 178 12.28 4.94 -3.17
C SER A 178 13.36 6.02 -3.23
N THR A 179 12.95 7.29 -3.17
CA THR A 179 13.89 8.40 -3.03
C THR A 179 14.60 8.31 -1.67
N PRO A 180 15.94 8.48 -1.58
CA PRO A 180 16.66 8.45 -0.31
C PRO A 180 16.06 9.41 0.72
N GLY A 181 15.77 8.90 1.92
CA GLY A 181 15.11 9.68 2.97
C GLY A 181 13.60 9.89 2.78
N ARG A 182 13.00 9.28 1.75
CA ARG A 182 11.55 9.31 1.44
C ARG A 182 10.98 7.91 1.19
N ASN A 183 11.55 6.91 1.84
CA ASN A 183 11.20 5.50 1.62
C ASN A 183 9.71 5.19 1.85
N MET A 184 9.05 5.94 2.74
CA MET A 184 7.61 5.76 3.01
C MET A 184 6.71 6.41 1.94
N GLY A 185 7.27 7.25 1.06
CA GLY A 185 6.56 7.98 0.01
C GLY A 185 6.48 7.25 -1.33
N VAL A 186 6.90 5.99 -1.42
CA VAL A 186 6.83 5.20 -2.66
C VAL A 186 5.40 4.70 -2.92
N GLY A 187 4.85 4.97 -4.10
CA GLY A 187 3.59 4.38 -4.55
C GLY A 187 2.92 5.07 -5.73
N HIS A 188 1.62 4.86 -5.90
CA HIS A 188 0.87 5.49 -6.99
C HIS A 188 0.75 7.01 -6.84
N CYS A 189 0.49 7.69 -7.96
CA CYS A 189 0.33 9.13 -8.00
C CYS A 189 -0.79 9.62 -7.07
N THR A 190 -0.53 10.74 -6.43
CA THR A 190 -1.51 11.56 -5.73
C THR A 190 -1.68 12.88 -6.49
N THR A 191 -2.34 13.84 -5.86
CA THR A 191 -2.38 15.26 -6.22
C THR A 191 -0.99 15.89 -6.36
N GLY A 192 0.04 15.36 -5.70
CA GLY A 192 1.42 15.87 -5.77
C GLY A 192 2.24 15.43 -6.99
N CYS A 193 1.69 14.59 -7.88
CA CYS A 193 2.46 14.01 -8.98
C CYS A 193 2.64 14.98 -10.16
N GLY A 194 3.88 15.41 -10.42
CA GLY A 194 4.22 16.29 -11.55
C GLY A 194 3.76 15.76 -12.93
N CYS A 195 3.86 14.44 -13.19
CA CYS A 195 3.33 13.85 -14.43
C CYS A 195 1.81 14.02 -14.57
N CYS A 196 1.06 13.96 -13.48
CA CYS A 196 -0.38 14.22 -13.49
C CYS A 196 -0.70 15.71 -13.64
N SER A 197 0.05 16.58 -12.95
CA SER A 197 -0.12 18.03 -13.05
C SER A 197 0.15 18.52 -14.47
N ASN A 198 1.27 18.09 -15.08
CA ASN A 198 1.62 18.45 -16.46
C ASN A 198 0.56 17.98 -17.46
N PHE A 199 0.02 16.76 -17.29
CA PHE A 199 -1.04 16.26 -18.17
C PHE A 199 -2.35 17.06 -18.05
N ARG A 200 -2.66 17.58 -16.86
CA ARG A 200 -3.86 18.40 -16.64
C ARG A 200 -3.68 19.85 -17.06
N GLU A 201 -2.44 20.27 -17.31
CA GLU A 201 -2.06 21.65 -17.62
C GLU A 201 -2.56 22.65 -16.56
N CYS A 202 -2.72 22.17 -15.31
CA CYS A 202 -3.15 23.00 -14.19
C CYS A 202 -2.42 22.61 -12.91
N GLU A 203 -2.08 23.62 -12.12
CA GLU A 203 -1.58 23.45 -10.76
C GLU A 203 -2.75 23.53 -9.78
N LEU A 204 -2.86 22.54 -8.92
CA LEU A 204 -3.86 22.54 -7.86
C LEU A 204 -3.43 23.47 -6.75
N THR A 205 -4.34 24.33 -6.29
CA THR A 205 -4.15 25.11 -5.07
C THR A 205 -4.15 24.19 -3.84
N GLU A 206 -3.58 24.66 -2.72
CA GLU A 206 -3.63 23.95 -1.43
C GLU A 206 -5.06 23.62 -1.00
N LYS A 207 -6.01 24.52 -1.29
CA LYS A 207 -7.43 24.29 -1.01
C LYS A 207 -7.98 23.12 -1.84
N GLU A 208 -7.72 23.09 -3.14
CA GLU A 208 -8.22 22.02 -4.02
C GLU A 208 -7.59 20.67 -3.68
N MET A 209 -6.30 20.63 -3.33
CA MET A 209 -5.66 19.42 -2.80
C MET A 209 -6.32 18.97 -1.49
N GLY A 210 -6.63 19.92 -0.60
CA GLY A 210 -7.42 19.68 0.61
C GLY A 210 -8.81 19.11 0.32
N ASP A 211 -9.53 19.67 -0.65
CA ASP A 211 -10.88 19.23 -1.03
C ASP A 211 -10.84 17.80 -1.61
N ILE A 212 -9.87 17.48 -2.46
CA ILE A 212 -9.67 16.14 -3.02
C ILE A 212 -9.33 15.12 -1.93
N THR A 213 -8.42 15.44 -1.02
CA THR A 213 -8.05 14.53 0.08
C THR A 213 -9.18 14.37 1.10
N GLY A 214 -9.97 15.43 1.33
CA GLY A 214 -11.20 15.39 2.11
C GLY A 214 -12.25 14.46 1.50
N ALA A 215 -12.46 14.54 0.18
CA ALA A 215 -13.37 13.65 -0.54
C ALA A 215 -12.92 12.18 -0.49
N LEU A 216 -11.62 11.91 -0.61
CA LEU A 216 -11.06 10.56 -0.44
C LEU A 216 -11.36 10.02 0.98
N ARG A 217 -11.07 10.82 2.02
CA ARG A 217 -11.35 10.46 3.42
C ARG A 217 -12.84 10.19 3.66
N ALA A 218 -13.71 11.02 3.11
CA ALA A 218 -15.16 10.84 3.21
C ALA A 218 -15.61 9.53 2.54
N THR A 219 -15.05 9.22 1.37
CA THR A 219 -15.32 7.96 0.63
C THR A 219 -14.86 6.73 1.41
N LEU A 220 -13.70 6.80 2.08
CA LEU A 220 -13.20 5.73 2.94
C LEU A 220 -14.10 5.50 4.17
N ASN A 221 -14.70 6.57 4.69
CA ASN A 221 -15.63 6.51 5.82
C ASN A 221 -17.06 6.18 5.42
N TYR A 222 -17.36 6.08 4.12
CA TYR A 222 -18.71 5.86 3.62
C TYR A 222 -19.30 4.52 4.08
N SER A 223 -20.63 4.49 4.30
CA SER A 223 -21.34 3.38 4.96
C SER A 223 -21.29 2.05 4.20
N ASP A 224 -21.22 2.07 2.88
CA ASP A 224 -21.13 0.86 2.04
C ASP A 224 -19.79 0.11 2.22
N ARG A 225 -18.73 0.80 2.69
CA ARG A 225 -17.40 0.25 3.08
C ARG A 225 -16.70 -0.68 2.07
N ALA A 226 -17.28 -0.93 0.89
CA ALA A 226 -16.70 -1.78 -0.15
C ALA A 226 -15.39 -1.19 -0.69
N TYR A 227 -15.34 0.14 -0.82
CA TYR A 227 -14.13 0.84 -1.22
C TYR A 227 -13.01 0.69 -0.18
N LEU A 228 -13.31 0.94 1.10
CA LEU A 228 -12.36 0.74 2.20
C LEU A 228 -11.89 -0.71 2.27
N LEU A 229 -12.79 -1.69 2.15
CA LEU A 229 -12.44 -3.11 2.15
C LEU A 229 -11.49 -3.45 0.99
N THR A 230 -11.73 -2.90 -0.20
CA THR A 230 -10.88 -3.13 -1.38
C THR A 230 -9.47 -2.61 -1.14
N LEU A 231 -9.31 -1.37 -0.68
CA LEU A 231 -7.99 -0.82 -0.37
C LEU A 231 -7.33 -1.52 0.82
N SER A 232 -8.10 -1.86 1.86
CA SER A 232 -7.60 -2.57 3.04
C SER A 232 -7.05 -3.95 2.69
N ARG A 233 -7.71 -4.68 1.78
CA ARG A 233 -7.17 -5.93 1.22
C ARG A 233 -5.84 -5.66 0.55
N ALA A 234 -5.70 -4.60 -0.23
CA ALA A 234 -4.44 -4.30 -0.90
C ALA A 234 -3.30 -3.90 0.03
N TYR A 235 -3.62 -3.44 1.24
CA TYR A 235 -2.64 -3.10 2.29
C TYR A 235 -2.28 -4.27 3.19
N LEU A 236 -3.05 -5.37 3.17
CA LEU A 236 -2.93 -6.46 4.14
C LEU A 236 -2.81 -7.85 3.50
N LEU A 237 -3.32 -8.03 2.28
CA LEU A 237 -3.32 -9.28 1.53
C LEU A 237 -2.44 -9.09 0.30
N GLY A 238 -1.37 -9.86 0.20
CA GLY A 238 -0.54 -9.93 -1.01
C GLY A 238 -1.33 -10.48 -2.20
N ASP A 239 -1.19 -9.88 -3.38
CA ASP A 239 -1.61 -10.55 -4.61
C ASP A 239 -0.62 -11.72 -4.86
N LYS A 240 -1.07 -12.96 -4.62
CA LYS A 240 -0.25 -14.19 -4.75
C LYS A 240 0.40 -14.34 -6.13
N LYS A 241 -0.06 -13.60 -7.15
CA LYS A 241 0.54 -13.57 -8.50
C LYS A 241 1.77 -12.66 -8.61
N VAL A 242 1.83 -11.59 -7.83
CA VAL A 242 2.98 -10.65 -7.81
C VAL A 242 4.17 -11.30 -7.11
N GLU A 243 3.95 -12.04 -6.03
CA GLU A 243 4.99 -12.79 -5.30
C GLU A 243 5.76 -13.77 -6.21
N LYS A 244 5.06 -14.44 -7.15
CA LYS A 244 5.69 -15.37 -8.09
C LYS A 244 6.63 -14.72 -9.10
N LYS A 245 6.40 -13.45 -9.46
CA LYS A 245 7.28 -12.71 -10.39
C LYS A 245 8.53 -12.17 -9.69
N VAL A 246 8.40 -11.71 -8.44
CA VAL A 246 9.53 -11.19 -7.66
C VAL A 246 10.49 -12.31 -7.26
N ASN A 247 9.97 -13.50 -6.90
CA ASN A 247 10.82 -14.66 -6.56
C ASN A 247 11.68 -15.20 -7.72
N HIS A 248 11.54 -14.66 -8.94
CA HIS A 248 12.37 -15.03 -10.08
C HIS A 248 13.44 -14.00 -10.45
N VAL A 249 13.46 -12.84 -9.78
CA VAL A 249 14.47 -11.79 -9.98
C VAL A 249 15.05 -11.44 -8.61
N ASP A 250 16.28 -11.90 -8.40
CA ASP A 250 17.19 -11.55 -7.29
C ASP A 250 16.93 -12.16 -5.90
N SER A 251 17.30 -13.43 -5.74
CA SER A 251 17.70 -13.95 -4.43
C SER A 251 19.08 -13.41 -4.04
N ALA A 252 19.12 -12.30 -3.31
CA ALA A 252 20.29 -11.84 -2.56
C ALA A 252 19.91 -11.53 -1.10
N PRO A 253 20.59 -12.11 -0.10
CA PRO A 253 20.21 -11.94 1.30
C PRO A 253 20.79 -10.62 1.85
N LYS A 254 19.92 -9.71 2.31
CA LYS A 254 20.34 -8.57 3.16
C LYS A 254 19.40 -8.39 4.35
N LEU A 255 19.59 -9.23 5.36
CA LEU A 255 19.08 -9.00 6.72
C LEU A 255 20.24 -9.11 7.70
N SER A 256 20.84 -7.98 8.10
CA SER A 256 21.58 -7.88 9.37
C SER A 256 21.90 -6.47 9.90
N LYS A 257 21.66 -5.36 9.19
CA LYS A 257 22.20 -4.05 9.64
C LYS A 257 21.40 -3.29 10.73
N TRP A 258 20.19 -3.73 11.08
CA TRP A 258 19.36 -3.02 12.07
C TRP A 258 19.60 -3.42 13.54
N ARG A 259 20.41 -4.45 13.81
CA ARG A 259 20.74 -4.88 15.19
C ARG A 259 22.07 -4.34 15.73
N GLU A 260 22.92 -3.74 14.91
CA GLU A 260 24.23 -3.21 15.37
C GLU A 260 24.18 -1.77 15.90
N ILE A 261 23.13 -1.00 15.58
CA ILE A 261 23.06 0.43 15.94
C ILE A 261 22.53 0.65 17.37
N MET A 262 21.86 -0.33 17.97
CA MET A 262 21.25 -0.20 19.32
C MET A 262 22.04 -0.92 20.43
N GLY A 263 23.26 -1.38 20.15
CA GLY A 263 24.05 -2.24 21.03
C GLY A 263 25.39 -1.70 21.51
N ARG A 264 25.67 -0.40 21.41
CA ARG A 264 26.85 0.22 22.04
C ARG A 264 26.44 1.30 23.03
N LYS A 265 26.39 0.92 24.30
CA LYS A 265 26.76 1.78 25.43
C LYS A 265 27.93 1.11 26.13
#